data_AF-A0A8J8JW75-F1
#
_entry.id   AF-A0A8J8JW75-F1
#
_cell.length_a   1.000
_cell.length_b   1.000
_cell.length_c   1.000
_cell.angle_alpha   90.00
_cell.angle_beta   90.00
_cell.angle_gamma   90.00
#
_symmetry.space_group_name_H-M   'P 1'
#
loop_
_entity.id
_entity.type
_entity.pdbx_description
1 polymer ?
#
loop_
_entity_poly.entity_id
_entity_poly.type
_entity_poly.pdbx_seq_one_letter_code
_entity_poly.pdbx_strand_id
1 'polypeptide(L)'
;MPLINLILKSLKTTLLILAHNIFGSIVVGLIGISVLISWATGTLSFLLDALQTPVQLWETTTLVLLVSAYTHLKTVKNHSSKYLKKREILFESDNFKWKTVIHSPNFHTVENIPFCKLHNKRLIEYEGNYVCPDKNNDVCETVLKSDKYQLLKDIAESEAEHIIRTNNY
;
A
#
# COMPACT_ATOMS: atom_id res chain seq x y z
N MET A 1 -90.01 31.85 25.87
CA MET A 1 -89.71 30.49 26.38
C MET A 1 -89.10 29.49 25.37
N PRO A 2 -89.37 29.51 24.04
CA PRO A 2 -88.83 28.46 23.13
C PRO A 2 -87.35 28.65 22.74
N LEU A 3 -86.85 29.89 22.78
CA LEU A 3 -85.48 30.22 22.35
C LEU A 3 -84.41 29.67 23.31
N ILE A 4 -84.69 29.69 24.62
CA ILE A 4 -83.81 29.17 25.67
C ILE A 4 -83.64 27.65 25.55
N ASN A 5 -84.72 26.92 25.25
CA ASN A 5 -84.69 25.47 25.06
C ASN A 5 -83.91 25.05 23.79
N LEU A 6 -83.95 25.85 22.73
CA LEU A 6 -83.16 25.62 21.53
C LEU A 6 -81.66 25.83 21.77
N ILE A 7 -81.29 26.88 22.52
CA ILE A 7 -79.89 27.14 22.90
C ILE A 7 -79.35 26.04 23.81
N LEU A 8 -80.13 25.62 24.81
CA LEU A 8 -79.76 24.51 25.71
C LEU A 8 -79.59 23.18 24.96
N LYS A 9 -80.45 22.91 23.97
CA LYS A 9 -80.33 21.71 23.12
C LYS A 9 -79.08 21.77 22.26
N SER A 10 -78.81 22.91 21.62
CA SER A 10 -77.60 23.13 20.80
C SER A 10 -76.33 22.94 21.63
N LEU A 11 -76.26 23.56 22.81
CA LEU A 11 -75.11 23.46 23.73
C LEU A 11 -74.86 22.02 24.18
N LYS A 12 -75.91 21.26 24.50
CA LYS A 12 -75.78 19.83 24.87
C LYS A 12 -75.22 19.01 23.71
N THR A 13 -75.66 19.27 22.49
CA THR A 13 -75.16 18.56 21.30
C THR A 13 -73.69 18.89 21.02
N THR A 14 -73.29 20.16 21.11
CA THR A 14 -71.86 20.53 20.94
C THR A 14 -70.98 19.94 22.04
N LEU A 15 -71.44 19.94 23.29
CA LEU A 15 -70.68 19.41 24.43
C LEU A 15 -70.53 17.88 24.34
N LEU A 16 -71.56 17.18 23.85
CA LEU A 16 -71.52 15.74 23.63
C LEU A 16 -70.59 15.35 22.47
N ILE A 17 -70.57 16.13 21.39
CA ILE A 17 -69.60 15.96 20.29
C ILE A 17 -68.17 16.21 20.78
N LEU A 18 -67.96 17.26 21.57
CA LEU A 18 -66.65 17.60 22.13
C LEU A 18 -66.14 16.46 23.04
N ALA A 19 -66.99 15.96 23.93
CA ALA A 19 -66.66 14.85 24.83
C ALA A 19 -66.35 13.56 24.07
N HIS A 20 -67.11 13.26 23.01
CA HIS A 20 -66.86 12.07 22.18
C HIS A 20 -65.52 12.15 21.45
N ASN A 21 -65.16 13.32 20.92
CA ASN A 21 -63.89 13.53 20.25
C ASN A 21 -62.70 13.46 21.23
N ILE A 22 -62.83 14.03 22.43
CA ILE A 22 -61.81 13.92 23.49
C ILE A 22 -61.63 12.47 23.90
N PHE A 23 -62.72 11.74 24.13
CA PHE A 23 -62.66 10.32 24.50
C PHE A 23 -62.01 9.48 23.40
N GLY A 24 -62.40 9.69 22.13
CA GLY A 24 -61.79 9.02 20.99
C GLY A 24 -60.28 9.27 20.90
N SER A 25 -59.84 10.52 21.10
CA SER A 25 -58.43 10.88 21.10
C SER A 25 -57.65 10.21 22.24
N ILE A 26 -58.24 10.09 23.43
CA ILE A 26 -57.61 9.42 24.58
C ILE A 26 -57.47 7.92 24.31
N VAL A 27 -58.51 7.28 23.79
CA VAL A 27 -58.48 5.84 23.47
C VAL A 27 -57.44 5.54 22.39
N VAL A 28 -57.41 6.33 21.32
CA VAL A 28 -56.39 6.19 20.25
C VAL A 28 -54.98 6.44 20.80
N GLY A 29 -54.81 7.44 21.68
CA GLY A 29 -53.54 7.72 22.34
C GLY A 29 -53.05 6.55 23.20
N LEU A 30 -53.92 5.95 24.02
CA LEU A 30 -53.56 4.81 24.87
C LEU A 30 -53.18 3.58 24.04
N ILE A 31 -53.97 3.25 23.01
CA ILE A 31 -53.66 2.12 22.12
C ILE A 31 -52.36 2.38 21.36
N GLY A 32 -52.17 3.58 20.82
CA GLY A 32 -50.96 3.96 20.10
C GLY A 32 -49.70 3.89 20.97
N ILE A 33 -49.78 4.35 22.22
CA ILE A 33 -48.66 4.27 23.17
C ILE A 33 -48.36 2.80 23.51
N SER A 34 -49.37 1.97 23.78
CA SER A 34 -49.16 0.54 24.04
C SER A 34 -48.52 -0.18 22.86
N VAL A 35 -48.95 0.10 21.63
CA VAL A 35 -48.35 -0.47 20.41
C VAL A 35 -46.89 -0.02 20.25
N LEU A 36 -46.59 1.26 20.47
CA LEU A 36 -45.22 1.79 20.41
C LEU A 36 -44.31 1.15 21.47
N ILE A 37 -44.80 0.97 22.70
CA ILE A 37 -44.05 0.31 23.77
C ILE A 37 -43.78 -1.15 23.41
N SER A 38 -44.79 -1.90 22.93
CA SER A 38 -44.61 -3.29 22.48
C SER A 38 -43.63 -3.41 21.31
N TRP A 39 -43.63 -2.43 20.40
CA TRP A 39 -42.68 -2.40 19.28
C TRP A 39 -41.25 -2.11 19.75
N ALA A 40 -41.09 -1.16 20.68
CA ALA A 40 -39.80 -0.80 21.26
C ALA A 40 -39.22 -1.96 22.08
N THR A 41 -40.02 -2.62 22.92
CA THR A 41 -39.54 -3.76 23.72
C THR A 41 -39.23 -4.98 22.88
N GLY A 42 -40.05 -5.29 21.86
CA GLY A 42 -39.79 -6.41 20.95
C GLY A 42 -38.58 -6.20 20.04
N THR A 43 -38.34 -4.97 19.59
CA THR A 43 -37.15 -4.63 18.79
C THR A 43 -35.89 -4.66 19.66
N LEU A 44 -35.98 -4.17 20.89
CA LEU A 44 -34.87 -4.21 21.85
C LEU A 44 -34.50 -5.64 22.22
N SER A 45 -35.49 -6.53 22.46
CA SER A 45 -35.21 -7.93 22.75
C SER A 45 -34.54 -8.63 21.56
N PHE A 46 -34.99 -8.37 20.34
CA PHE A 46 -34.36 -8.93 19.14
C PHE A 46 -32.90 -8.45 18.95
N LEU A 47 -32.63 -7.17 19.25
CA LEU A 47 -31.27 -6.62 19.24
C LEU A 47 -30.39 -7.23 20.33
N LEU A 48 -30.91 -7.42 21.54
CA LEU A 48 -30.19 -8.05 22.63
C LEU A 48 -29.90 -9.52 22.32
N ASP A 49 -30.86 -10.25 21.75
CA ASP A 49 -30.68 -11.63 21.31
C ASP A 49 -29.62 -11.70 20.19
N ALA A 50 -29.66 -10.79 19.22
CA ALA A 50 -28.64 -10.70 18.18
C ALA A 50 -27.24 -10.40 18.76
N LEU A 51 -27.13 -9.52 19.77
CA LEU A 51 -25.86 -9.27 20.45
C LEU A 51 -25.37 -10.46 21.28
N GLN A 52 -26.29 -11.26 21.83
CA GLN A 52 -25.98 -12.46 22.61
C GLN A 52 -25.73 -13.68 21.73
N THR A 53 -26.03 -13.62 20.42
CA THR A 53 -25.64 -14.70 19.51
C THR A 53 -24.12 -14.78 19.43
N PRO A 54 -23.54 -15.98 19.60
CA PRO A 54 -22.10 -16.15 19.49
C PRO A 54 -21.67 -15.73 18.08
N VAL A 55 -20.77 -14.75 18.01
CA VAL A 55 -20.15 -14.27 16.76
C VAL A 55 -19.73 -15.49 15.96
N GLN A 56 -20.25 -15.59 14.74
CA GLN A 56 -20.09 -16.82 13.97
C GLN A 56 -18.61 -16.98 13.62
N LEU A 57 -18.07 -18.20 13.72
CA LEU A 57 -16.64 -18.48 13.51
C LEU A 57 -16.12 -17.98 12.15
N TRP A 58 -17.00 -17.91 11.14
CA TRP A 58 -16.64 -17.37 9.82
C TRP A 58 -16.39 -15.85 9.86
N GLU A 59 -17.05 -15.09 10.73
CA GLU A 59 -16.88 -13.64 10.85
C GLU A 59 -15.50 -13.30 11.43
N THR A 60 -15.10 -14.02 12.48
CA THR A 60 -13.79 -13.85 13.12
C THR A 60 -12.65 -14.29 12.21
N THR A 61 -12.80 -15.42 11.52
CA THR A 61 -11.79 -15.89 10.55
C THR A 61 -11.66 -14.95 9.36
N THR A 62 -12.77 -14.41 8.84
CA THR A 62 -12.75 -13.42 7.75
C THR A 62 -12.04 -12.14 8.18
N LEU A 63 -12.31 -11.65 9.40
CA LEU A 63 -11.64 -10.47 9.95
C LEU A 63 -10.13 -10.68 10.09
N VAL A 64 -9.69 -11.84 10.59
CA VAL A 64 -8.26 -12.18 10.72
C VAL A 64 -7.59 -12.24 9.34
N LEU A 65 -8.24 -12.84 8.35
CA LEU A 65 -7.73 -12.90 6.98
C LEU A 65 -7.58 -11.50 6.36
N LEU A 66 -8.57 -10.62 6.56
CA LEU A 66 -8.53 -9.24 6.09
C LEU A 66 -7.39 -8.44 6.74
N VAL A 67 -7.23 -8.55 8.06
CA VAL A 67 -6.14 -7.88 8.80
C VAL A 67 -4.78 -8.41 8.35
N SER A 68 -4.64 -9.72 8.15
CA SER A 68 -3.42 -10.35 7.65
C SER A 68 -3.07 -9.89 6.23
N ALA A 69 -4.06 -9.88 5.33
CA ALA A 69 -3.87 -9.39 3.97
C ALA A 69 -3.48 -7.90 3.95
N TYR A 70 -4.14 -7.06 4.76
CA TYR A 70 -3.82 -5.64 4.86
C TYR A 70 -2.42 -5.39 5.40
N THR A 71 -2.02 -6.08 6.48
CA THR A 71 -0.67 -5.97 7.05
C THR A 71 0.39 -6.46 6.08
N HIS A 72 0.14 -7.55 5.35
CA HIS A 72 1.03 -8.03 4.30
C HIS A 72 1.17 -7.00 3.17
N LEU A 73 0.07 -6.49 2.62
CA LEU A 73 0.10 -5.49 1.55
C LEU A 73 0.77 -4.19 1.99
N LYS A 74 0.56 -3.74 3.23
CA LYS A 74 1.22 -2.56 3.78
C LYS A 74 2.72 -2.79 3.97
N THR A 75 3.12 -3.96 4.46
CA THR A 75 4.52 -4.37 4.60
C THR A 75 5.18 -4.44 3.22
N VAL A 76 4.56 -5.10 2.25
CA VAL A 76 5.05 -5.14 0.86
C VAL A 76 5.10 -3.75 0.25
N LYS A 77 4.16 -2.85 0.49
CA LYS A 77 4.23 -1.48 -0.02
C LYS A 77 5.37 -0.66 0.60
N ASN A 78 5.63 -0.85 1.89
CA ASN A 78 6.71 -0.16 2.61
C ASN A 78 8.10 -0.76 2.32
N HIS A 79 8.18 -2.07 2.08
CA HIS A 79 9.41 -2.81 1.77
C HIS A 79 9.60 -3.10 0.29
N SER A 80 8.63 -2.75 -0.56
CA SER A 80 8.79 -2.63 -2.00
C SER A 80 9.79 -1.51 -2.18
N SER A 81 11.07 -1.91 -2.20
CA SER A 81 12.17 -1.08 -2.63
C SER A 81 11.68 -0.28 -3.82
N LYS A 82 11.52 1.04 -3.64
CA LYS A 82 11.51 1.98 -4.76
C LYS A 82 12.55 1.42 -5.71
N TYR A 83 12.15 1.00 -6.91
CA TYR A 83 13.05 0.45 -7.91
C TYR A 83 14.28 1.35 -7.93
N LEU A 84 15.36 0.90 -7.28
CA LEU A 84 16.57 1.68 -7.17
C LEU A 84 17.05 1.73 -8.60
N LYS A 85 16.87 2.90 -9.21
CA LYS A 85 17.19 3.15 -10.60
C LYS A 85 18.64 2.72 -10.75
N LYS A 86 18.87 1.60 -11.46
CA LYS A 86 20.20 1.02 -11.65
C LYS A 86 21.15 2.15 -12.00
N ARG A 87 22.12 2.42 -11.13
CA ARG A 87 23.08 3.50 -11.33
C ARG A 87 24.34 2.87 -11.87
N GLU A 88 24.79 3.35 -13.01
CA GLU A 88 26.03 2.90 -13.62
C GLU A 88 27.12 3.93 -13.32
N ILE A 89 28.28 3.46 -12.88
CA ILE A 89 29.47 4.28 -12.64
C ILE A 89 30.59 3.73 -13.48
N LEU A 90 31.31 4.63 -14.16
CA LEU A 90 32.58 4.33 -14.80
C LEU A 90 33.70 4.93 -13.95
N PHE A 91 34.69 4.12 -13.60
CA PHE A 91 35.87 4.56 -12.85
C PHE A 91 37.15 3.98 -13.47
N GLU A 92 38.28 4.60 -13.17
CA GLU A 92 39.59 4.19 -13.69
C GLU A 92 40.37 3.42 -12.62
N SER A 93 40.96 2.29 -13.00
CA SER A 93 41.80 1.46 -12.13
C SER A 93 42.96 0.84 -12.91
N ASP A 94 44.18 0.95 -12.37
CA ASP A 94 45.50 0.54 -12.91
C ASP A 94 45.89 1.01 -14.31
N ASN A 95 45.07 0.78 -15.34
CA ASN A 95 45.20 1.31 -16.71
C ASN A 95 43.92 1.12 -17.54
N PHE A 96 42.84 0.71 -16.88
CA PHE A 96 41.59 0.32 -17.50
C PHE A 96 40.45 1.16 -16.93
N LYS A 97 39.36 1.23 -17.68
CA LYS A 97 38.09 1.77 -17.19
C LYS A 97 37.17 0.61 -16.84
N TRP A 98 36.64 0.62 -15.65
CA TRP A 98 35.70 -0.39 -15.17
C TRP A 98 34.32 0.23 -15.05
N LYS A 99 33.30 -0.57 -15.36
CA LYS A 99 31.91 -0.17 -15.23
C LYS A 99 31.29 -0.97 -14.09
N THR A 100 30.76 -0.26 -13.10
CA THR A 100 30.03 -0.84 -11.98
C THR A 100 28.56 -0.52 -12.11
N VAL A 101 27.72 -1.54 -11.97
CA VAL A 101 26.26 -1.41 -11.90
C VAL A 101 25.85 -1.55 -10.44
N ILE A 102 25.29 -0.49 -9.89
CA ILE A 102 24.74 -0.45 -8.53
C ILE A 102 23.27 -0.83 -8.61
N HIS A 103 22.93 -1.95 -7.99
CA HIS A 103 21.56 -2.45 -7.90
C HIS A 103 20.90 -2.02 -6.60
N SER A 104 21.66 -1.98 -5.51
CA SER A 104 21.25 -1.46 -4.20
C SER A 104 22.49 -0.99 -3.41
N PRO A 105 22.32 -0.28 -2.29
CA PRO A 105 23.45 0.18 -1.47
C PRO A 105 24.42 -0.93 -1.03
N ASN A 106 23.93 -2.17 -0.92
CA ASN A 106 24.72 -3.33 -0.49
C ASN A 106 24.95 -4.34 -1.62
N PHE A 107 24.45 -4.08 -2.84
CA PHE A 107 24.58 -4.99 -3.96
C PHE A 107 24.99 -4.22 -5.22
N HIS A 108 26.22 -4.48 -5.65
CA HIS A 108 26.80 -3.93 -6.86
C HIS A 108 27.51 -5.03 -7.64
N THR A 109 27.76 -4.78 -8.92
CA THR A 109 28.45 -5.73 -9.79
C THR A 109 29.36 -4.97 -10.73
N VAL A 110 30.65 -5.33 -10.76
CA VAL A 110 31.60 -4.81 -11.75
C VAL A 110 31.45 -5.65 -13.02
N GLU A 111 31.35 -4.98 -14.18
CA GLU A 111 31.29 -5.67 -15.46
C GLU A 111 32.56 -6.50 -15.69
N ASN A 112 32.39 -7.72 -16.20
CA ASN A 112 33.49 -8.64 -16.42
C ASN A 112 34.55 -8.08 -17.37
N ILE A 113 34.17 -7.34 -18.40
CA ILE A 113 35.11 -6.90 -19.42
C ILE A 113 35.36 -5.41 -19.24
N PRO A 114 36.61 -5.01 -18.94
CA PRO A 114 36.94 -3.59 -18.80
C PRO A 114 36.93 -2.87 -20.15
N PHE A 115 37.05 -1.56 -20.08
CA PHE A 115 37.13 -0.63 -21.20
C PHE A 115 38.56 -0.13 -21.33
N CYS A 116 38.98 0.13 -22.56
CA CYS A 116 40.19 0.87 -22.84
C CYS A 116 40.08 2.29 -22.29
N LYS A 117 41.08 2.71 -21.50
CA LYS A 117 41.15 4.05 -20.91
C LYS A 117 41.13 5.17 -21.95
N LEU A 118 41.80 4.96 -23.08
CA LEU A 118 41.95 5.95 -24.17
C LEU A 118 40.71 6.05 -25.06
N HIS A 119 40.20 4.91 -25.52
CA HIS A 119 39.12 4.88 -26.52
C HIS A 119 37.71 4.78 -25.91
N ASN A 120 37.60 4.56 -24.59
CA ASN A 120 36.33 4.26 -23.91
C ASN A 120 35.54 3.10 -24.57
N LYS A 121 36.23 2.22 -25.31
CA LYS A 121 35.66 1.03 -25.93
C LYS A 121 35.94 -0.18 -25.07
N ARG A 122 34.94 -1.07 -24.97
CA ARG A 122 35.10 -2.35 -24.28
C ARG A 122 36.21 -3.15 -24.95
N LEU A 123 37.06 -3.79 -24.17
CA LEU A 123 38.09 -4.69 -24.71
C LEU A 123 37.43 -5.90 -25.38
N ILE A 124 38.10 -6.46 -26.38
CA ILE A 124 37.68 -7.66 -27.09
C ILE A 124 38.70 -8.77 -26.85
N GLU A 125 38.23 -10.01 -26.79
CA GLU A 125 39.13 -11.16 -26.66
C GLU A 125 39.82 -11.44 -28.01
N TYR A 126 41.14 -11.54 -27.99
CA TYR A 126 41.99 -11.84 -29.13
C TYR A 126 43.21 -12.64 -28.65
N GLU A 127 43.42 -13.83 -29.21
CA GLU A 127 44.53 -14.73 -28.85
C GLU A 127 44.64 -14.99 -27.32
N GLY A 128 43.49 -15.16 -26.65
CA GLY A 128 43.43 -15.41 -25.20
C GLY A 128 43.80 -14.19 -24.34
N ASN A 129 43.90 -13.00 -24.91
CA ASN A 129 44.08 -11.74 -24.19
C ASN A 129 42.95 -10.77 -24.52
N TYR A 130 42.70 -9.80 -23.66
CA TYR A 130 41.73 -8.74 -23.92
C TYR A 130 42.45 -7.51 -24.49
N VAL A 131 42.10 -7.11 -25.71
CA VAL A 131 42.77 -6.02 -26.44
C VAL A 131 41.78 -4.91 -26.79
N CYS A 132 42.29 -3.69 -26.95
CA CYS A 132 41.45 -2.61 -27.47
C CYS A 132 41.11 -2.87 -28.96
N PRO A 133 39.85 -2.69 -29.39
CA PRO A 133 39.49 -2.84 -30.80
C PRO A 133 40.18 -1.82 -31.72
N ASP A 134 40.56 -0.65 -31.20
CA ASP A 134 41.23 0.42 -31.96
C ASP A 134 42.77 0.37 -31.78
N LYS A 135 43.33 -0.80 -31.48
CA LYS A 135 44.78 -1.00 -31.25
C LYS A 135 45.67 -0.43 -32.37
N ASN A 136 45.15 -0.38 -33.60
CA ASN A 136 45.88 0.09 -34.78
C ASN A 136 45.93 1.61 -34.95
N ASN A 137 45.25 2.39 -34.08
CA ASN A 137 45.51 3.82 -33.98
C ASN A 137 46.75 4.00 -33.09
N ASP A 138 47.74 4.76 -33.57
CA ASP A 138 49.15 4.85 -33.12
C ASP A 138 49.43 5.17 -31.63
N VAL A 139 48.44 5.10 -30.74
CA VAL A 139 48.53 5.43 -29.31
C VAL A 139 47.90 4.37 -28.41
N CYS A 140 47.33 3.28 -28.95
CA CYS A 140 46.61 2.29 -28.14
C CYS A 140 47.28 0.92 -28.02
N GLU A 141 48.13 0.76 -27.00
CA GLU A 141 48.72 -0.54 -26.66
C GLU A 141 48.02 -1.23 -25.47
N THR A 142 46.76 -0.89 -25.19
CA THR A 142 46.04 -1.48 -24.07
C THR A 142 45.78 -2.97 -24.31
N VAL A 143 46.53 -3.81 -23.59
CA VAL A 143 46.39 -5.27 -23.58
C VAL A 143 46.27 -5.74 -22.14
N LEU A 144 45.18 -6.45 -21.84
CA LEU A 144 44.96 -7.14 -20.59
C LEU A 144 45.19 -8.63 -20.81
N LYS A 145 46.26 -9.13 -20.21
CA LYS A 145 46.58 -10.55 -20.29
C LYS A 145 45.62 -11.38 -19.43
N SER A 146 45.23 -12.57 -19.91
CA SER A 146 44.27 -13.41 -19.19
C SER A 146 44.77 -13.88 -17.82
N ASP A 147 46.08 -14.01 -17.62
CA ASP A 147 46.68 -14.38 -16.32
C ASP A 147 46.48 -13.29 -15.25
N LYS A 148 46.43 -12.03 -15.67
CA LYS A 148 46.23 -10.87 -14.79
C LYS A 148 44.77 -10.45 -14.64
N TYR A 149 43.88 -11.02 -15.46
CA TYR A 149 42.48 -10.63 -15.53
C TYR A 149 41.78 -10.72 -14.17
N GLN A 150 41.87 -11.88 -13.50
CA GLN A 150 41.16 -12.11 -12.24
C GLN A 150 41.65 -11.16 -11.14
N LEU A 151 42.97 -11.01 -11.01
CA LEU A 151 43.57 -10.09 -10.03
C LEU A 151 43.10 -8.65 -10.24
N LEU A 152 43.11 -8.16 -11.48
CA LEU A 152 42.69 -6.79 -11.80
C LEU A 152 41.18 -6.60 -11.61
N LYS A 153 40.39 -7.64 -11.83
CA LYS A 153 38.96 -7.62 -11.53
C LYS A 153 38.71 -7.53 -10.03
N ASP A 154 39.41 -8.32 -9.22
CA ASP A 154 39.27 -8.31 -7.76
C ASP A 154 39.66 -6.94 -7.18
N ILE A 155 40.72 -6.32 -7.71
CA ILE A 155 41.13 -4.94 -7.37
C ILE A 155 40.01 -3.95 -7.73
N ALA A 156 39.47 -4.04 -8.95
CA ALA A 156 38.39 -3.16 -9.40
C ALA A 156 37.11 -3.33 -8.55
N GLU A 157 36.77 -4.54 -8.13
CA GLU A 157 35.65 -4.80 -7.21
C GLU A 157 35.87 -4.14 -5.86
N SER A 158 37.07 -4.28 -5.28
CA SER A 158 37.41 -3.62 -4.01
C SER A 158 37.39 -2.09 -4.11
N GLU A 159 37.87 -1.52 -5.21
CA GLU A 159 37.84 -0.07 -5.43
C GLU A 159 36.42 0.44 -5.67
N ALA A 160 35.60 -0.30 -6.43
CA ALA A 160 34.20 0.02 -6.64
C ALA A 160 33.45 0.08 -5.31
N GLU A 161 33.65 -0.92 -4.43
CA GLU A 161 33.04 -0.94 -3.09
C GLU A 161 33.45 0.29 -2.27
N HIS A 162 34.73 0.66 -2.30
CA HIS A 162 35.23 1.85 -1.62
C HIS A 162 34.57 3.13 -2.18
N ILE A 163 34.53 3.31 -3.50
CA ILE A 163 33.91 4.48 -4.16
C ILE A 163 32.42 4.59 -3.81
N ILE A 164 31.70 3.46 -3.79
CA ILE A 164 30.27 3.40 -3.44
C ILE A 164 30.06 3.87 -2.01
N ARG A 165 30.85 3.35 -1.06
CA ARG A 165 30.76 3.70 0.36
C ARG A 165 31.11 5.17 0.63
N THR A 166 32.20 5.68 0.05
CA THR A 166 32.66 7.05 0.31
C THR A 166 31.69 8.11 -0.22
N ASN A 167 31.11 7.86 -1.40
CA ASN A 167 30.22 8.83 -2.06
C ASN A 167 28.73 8.65 -1.70
N ASN A 168 28.40 7.73 -0.78
CA ASN A 168 27.03 7.43 -0.35
C ASN A 168 26.06 7.19 -1.54
N TYR A 169 26.47 6.33 -2.47
CA TYR A 169 25.66 5.98 -3.65
C TYR A 169 24.45 5.11 -3.33
#